data_AF-A0A7S0QCC6-F1
#
_entry.id   AF-A0A7S0QCC6-F1
#
_cell.length_a   1.000
_cell.length_b   1.000
_cell.length_c   1.000
_cell.angle_alpha   90.00
_cell.angle_beta   90.00
_cell.angle_gamma   90.00
#
_symmetry.space_group_name_H-M   'P 1'
#
loop_
_entity.id
_entity.type
_entity.pdbx_description
1 polymer ?
#
loop_
_entity_poly.entity_id
_entity_poly.type
_entity_poly.pdbx_seq_one_letter_code
_entity_poly.pdbx_strand_id
1 'polypeptide(L)'
;GMVNQSSTTSFCSIWGGCCSNKAVSSEVLEHYTVICFDETDTEIRDLKVKPSTSWSDFQLCISEVYGSQAMFAYDDGTGVDHPVRNEAEWIQFMDLLRSDKVTNGEYDILLLAAGSWSKYELQQKAVQSGKV
;
A
#
# COMPACT_ATOMS: atom_id res chain seq x y z
N GLY A 1 -39.36 -0.29 22.77
CA GLY A 1 -38.10 -1.00 23.09
C GLY A 1 -37.34 -1.26 21.81
N MET A 2 -36.02 -1.05 21.86
CA MET A 2 -34.92 -1.72 21.12
C MET A 2 -35.33 -2.98 20.31
N VAL A 3 -34.77 -3.36 19.14
CA VAL A 3 -33.38 -3.28 18.65
C VAL A 3 -33.27 -3.67 17.15
N ASN A 4 -32.17 -3.22 16.54
CA ASN A 4 -31.26 -3.83 15.54
C ASN A 4 -31.68 -4.24 14.12
N GLN A 5 -31.10 -3.49 13.17
CA GLN A 5 -30.10 -3.88 12.16
C GLN A 5 -30.15 -5.31 11.60
N SER A 6 -30.26 -5.39 10.27
CA SER A 6 -29.77 -6.52 9.49
C SER A 6 -28.95 -6.01 8.32
N SER A 7 -27.65 -6.21 8.43
CA SER A 7 -26.65 -6.03 7.39
C SER A 7 -26.97 -6.93 6.21
N THR A 8 -27.15 -6.34 5.04
CA THR A 8 -27.18 -7.08 3.78
C THR A 8 -25.82 -6.94 3.12
N THR A 9 -25.08 -8.03 3.18
CA THR A 9 -24.00 -8.38 2.28
C THR A 9 -24.49 -8.29 0.84
N SER A 10 -23.79 -7.53 -0.01
CA SER A 10 -23.94 -7.61 -1.48
C SER A 10 -22.59 -7.32 -2.11
N PHE A 11 -21.81 -8.36 -2.39
CA PHE A 11 -21.72 -9.06 -3.68
C PHE A 11 -21.09 -8.20 -4.79
N CYS A 12 -19.85 -8.56 -5.12
CA CYS A 12 -19.10 -8.07 -6.26
C CYS A 12 -19.56 -8.87 -7.50
N SER A 13 -20.09 -8.18 -8.53
CA SER A 13 -19.86 -8.43 -9.97
C SER A 13 -21.10 -8.19 -10.89
N ILE A 14 -20.79 -7.71 -12.12
CA ILE A 14 -21.48 -7.83 -13.42
C ILE A 14 -22.32 -6.64 -13.94
N TRP A 15 -21.68 -5.88 -14.84
CA TRP A 15 -22.11 -5.24 -16.10
C TRP A 15 -23.47 -4.50 -16.21
N GLY A 16 -23.39 -3.23 -16.62
CA GLY A 16 -24.49 -2.48 -17.22
C GLY A 16 -23.99 -1.14 -17.79
N GLY A 17 -23.85 -1.04 -19.11
CA GLY A 17 -23.27 0.11 -19.79
C GLY A 17 -24.12 1.37 -19.82
N CYS A 18 -23.51 2.49 -20.19
CA CYS A 18 -24.11 3.49 -21.09
C CYS A 18 -23.07 4.50 -21.59
N CYS A 19 -23.28 4.97 -22.81
CA CYS A 19 -22.34 5.70 -23.64
C CYS A 19 -22.23 7.21 -23.30
N SER A 20 -21.01 7.71 -23.55
CA SER A 20 -20.62 9.06 -24.03
C SER A 20 -20.74 10.27 -23.09
N ASN A 21 -19.57 10.73 -22.63
CA ASN A 21 -19.05 12.08 -22.93
C ASN A 21 -17.51 12.06 -22.86
N LYS A 22 -16.84 12.61 -23.88
CA LYS A 22 -15.38 12.82 -23.91
C LYS A 22 -15.00 13.87 -22.87
N ALA A 23 -14.71 13.43 -21.65
CA ALA A 23 -13.86 14.15 -20.71
C ALA A 23 -12.43 13.64 -20.90
N VAL A 24 -11.43 14.52 -20.76
CA VAL A 24 -10.04 14.10 -20.56
C VAL A 24 -10.06 13.21 -19.33
N SER A 25 -9.97 11.90 -19.55
CA SER A 25 -10.02 10.92 -18.48
C SER A 25 -8.73 11.08 -17.69
N SER A 26 -8.81 11.79 -16.57
CA SER A 26 -8.01 11.40 -15.42
C SER A 26 -8.50 10.00 -15.09
N GLU A 27 -7.93 8.98 -15.75
CA GLU A 27 -8.24 7.59 -15.45
C GLU A 27 -7.82 7.41 -14.01
N VAL A 28 -8.80 7.52 -13.10
CA VAL A 28 -8.63 7.14 -11.72
C VAL A 28 -8.31 5.66 -11.81
N LEU A 29 -7.06 5.31 -11.54
CA LEU A 29 -6.66 3.91 -11.47
C LEU A 29 -7.64 3.21 -10.53
N GLU A 30 -8.34 2.19 -11.05
CA GLU A 30 -9.29 1.44 -10.23
C GLU A 30 -8.56 0.79 -9.03
N HIS A 31 -7.29 0.42 -9.24
CA HIS A 31 -6.40 -0.16 -8.26
C HIS A 31 -4.95 0.24 -8.53
N TYR A 32 -4.17 0.33 -7.46
CA TYR A 32 -2.71 0.29 -7.49
C TYR A 32 -2.23 -1.15 -7.31
N THR A 33 -1.09 -1.50 -7.88
CA THR A 33 -0.36 -2.73 -7.65
C THR A 33 0.77 -2.41 -6.69
N VAL A 34 0.81 -3.09 -5.56
CA VAL A 34 1.88 -2.97 -4.58
C VAL A 34 2.62 -4.29 -4.55
N ILE A 35 3.88 -4.28 -4.95
CA ILE A 35 4.75 -5.45 -5.03
C ILE A 35 5.50 -5.56 -3.70
N CYS A 36 5.25 -6.63 -2.97
CA CYS A 36 5.81 -6.81 -1.62
C CYS A 36 7.12 -7.59 -1.69
N PHE A 37 8.20 -7.01 -1.17
CA PHE A 37 9.50 -7.62 -0.98
C PHE A 37 9.78 -7.90 0.50
N ASP A 38 10.64 -8.88 0.81
CA ASP A 38 11.19 -9.09 2.15
C ASP A 38 12.58 -8.45 2.34
N GLU A 39 13.12 -8.52 3.55
CA GLU A 39 14.45 -8.01 3.91
C GLU A 39 15.62 -8.63 3.11
N THR A 40 15.37 -9.67 2.32
CA THR A 40 16.36 -10.32 1.45
C THR A 40 16.23 -9.91 -0.02
N ASP A 41 15.39 -8.92 -0.32
CA ASP A 41 15.07 -8.46 -1.67
C ASP A 41 14.35 -9.55 -2.50
N THR A 42 13.63 -10.45 -1.82
CA THR A 42 12.82 -11.48 -2.47
C THR A 42 11.38 -10.99 -2.60
N GLU A 43 10.87 -10.97 -3.83
CA GLU A 43 9.45 -10.72 -4.09
C GLU A 43 8.60 -11.84 -3.46
N ILE A 44 7.65 -11.44 -2.62
CA ILE A 44 6.75 -12.35 -1.91
C ILE A 44 5.41 -12.45 -2.64
N ARG A 45 4.79 -11.31 -2.96
CA ARG A 45 3.44 -11.22 -3.55
C ARG A 45 3.07 -9.81 -4.00
N ASP A 46 2.30 -9.74 -5.09
CA ASP A 46 1.58 -8.54 -5.51
C ASP A 46 0.21 -8.36 -4.84
N LEU A 47 -0.08 -7.13 -4.40
CA LEU A 47 -1.36 -6.74 -3.84
C LEU A 47 -2.04 -5.68 -4.70
N LYS A 48 -3.34 -5.87 -4.98
CA LYS A 48 -4.16 -4.84 -5.62
C LYS A 48 -4.85 -3.98 -4.54
N VAL A 49 -4.51 -2.71 -4.50
CA VAL A 49 -4.96 -1.74 -3.49
C VAL A 49 -5.94 -0.76 -4.12
N LYS A 50 -7.12 -0.61 -3.52
CA LYS A 50 -8.08 0.40 -3.96
C LYS A 50 -7.69 1.77 -3.38
N PRO A 51 -7.97 2.88 -4.07
CA PRO A 51 -7.78 4.23 -3.51
C PRO A 51 -8.50 4.47 -2.17
N SER A 52 -9.56 3.69 -1.88
CA SER A 52 -10.35 3.77 -0.65
C SER A 52 -9.91 2.82 0.46
N THR A 53 -8.86 2.01 0.25
CA THR A 53 -8.39 1.05 1.26
C THR A 53 -7.84 1.79 2.48
N SER A 54 -8.27 1.38 3.69
CA SER A 54 -7.74 1.93 4.94
C SER A 54 -6.43 1.28 5.34
N TRP A 55 -5.66 1.93 6.22
CA TRP A 55 -4.44 1.31 6.76
C TRP A 55 -4.76 0.00 7.48
N SER A 56 -5.84 -0.04 8.27
CA SER A 56 -6.22 -1.25 9.01
C SER A 56 -6.48 -2.43 8.09
N ASP A 57 -7.18 -2.22 6.97
CA ASP A 57 -7.46 -3.29 6.00
C ASP A 57 -6.17 -3.73 5.30
N PHE A 58 -5.33 -2.78 4.89
CA PHE A 58 -4.06 -3.09 4.23
C PHE A 58 -3.08 -3.80 5.17
N GLN A 59 -3.03 -3.40 6.45
CA GLN A 59 -2.20 -4.02 7.48
C GLN A 59 -2.54 -5.51 7.67
N LEU A 60 -3.83 -5.86 7.61
CA LEU A 60 -4.25 -7.27 7.63
C LEU A 60 -3.69 -8.03 6.43
N CYS A 61 -3.83 -7.48 5.22
CA CYS A 61 -3.32 -8.10 4.00
C CYS A 61 -1.81 -8.34 4.05
N ILE A 62 -1.01 -7.32 4.39
CA ILE A 62 0.45 -7.47 4.44
C ILE A 62 0.90 -8.40 5.57
N SER A 63 0.17 -8.45 6.70
CA SER A 63 0.49 -9.36 7.80
C SER A 63 0.21 -10.81 7.42
N GLU A 64 -0.83 -11.07 6.62
CA GLU A 64 -1.08 -12.39 6.04
C GLU A 64 -0.01 -12.79 5.02
N VAL A 65 0.43 -11.87 4.17
CA VAL A 65 1.51 -12.10 3.20
C VAL A 65 2.83 -12.42 3.91
N TYR A 66 3.16 -11.63 4.93
CA TYR A 66 4.41 -11.77 5.67
C TYR A 66 4.38 -12.95 6.67
N GLY A 67 3.18 -13.39 7.09
CA GLY A 67 2.98 -14.47 8.06
C GLY A 67 3.04 -14.04 9.54
N SER A 68 3.19 -12.76 9.81
CA SER A 68 3.14 -12.16 11.15
C SER A 68 2.76 -10.68 11.07
N GLN A 69 2.55 -10.01 12.21
CA GLN A 69 2.24 -8.59 12.18
C GLN A 69 3.36 -7.79 11.50
N ALA A 70 3.01 -7.07 10.44
CA ALA A 70 3.96 -6.36 9.60
C ALA A 70 3.70 -4.85 9.56
N MET A 71 4.75 -4.14 9.19
CA MET A 71 4.72 -2.79 8.63
C MET A 71 5.41 -2.83 7.27
N PHE A 72 5.47 -1.70 6.55
CA PHE A 72 6.29 -1.63 5.35
C PHE A 72 7.05 -0.32 5.24
N ALA A 73 8.10 -0.35 4.42
CA ALA A 73 8.85 0.80 4.00
C ALA A 73 8.70 1.00 2.48
N TYR A 74 8.75 2.24 2.03
CA TYR A 74 8.69 2.60 0.60
C TYR A 74 9.68 3.73 0.31
N ASP A 75 10.35 3.70 -0.84
CA ASP A 75 11.16 4.82 -1.34
C ASP A 75 10.24 5.78 -2.09
N ASP A 76 10.30 7.09 -1.85
CA ASP A 76 9.53 8.12 -2.56
C ASP A 76 10.26 8.68 -3.80
N GLY A 77 11.38 8.06 -4.18
CA GLY A 77 12.27 8.48 -5.26
C GLY A 77 13.40 9.39 -4.79
N THR A 78 13.48 9.69 -3.49
CA THR A 78 14.61 10.43 -2.90
C THR A 78 15.78 9.51 -2.53
N GLY A 79 15.60 8.18 -2.61
CA GLY A 79 16.58 7.20 -2.12
C GLY A 79 16.59 7.09 -0.59
N VAL A 80 15.51 7.54 0.05
CA VAL A 80 15.28 7.41 1.48
C VAL A 80 13.96 6.65 1.66
N ASP A 81 14.02 5.50 2.31
CA ASP A 81 12.80 4.79 2.65
C ASP A 81 12.03 5.47 3.78
N HIS A 82 10.71 5.43 3.65
CA HIS A 82 9.74 5.98 4.58
C HIS A 82 8.86 4.87 5.16
N PRO A 83 8.61 4.86 6.48
CA PRO A 83 7.79 3.83 7.10
C PRO A 83 6.30 4.10 6.93
N VAL A 84 5.52 3.04 6.87
CA VAL A 84 4.06 3.05 7.07
C VAL A 84 3.68 2.10 8.21
N ARG A 85 3.31 2.70 9.33
CA ARG A 85 3.03 2.06 10.62
C ARG A 85 1.65 2.40 11.17
N ASN A 86 1.03 3.44 10.61
CA ASN A 86 -0.23 4.01 11.06
C ASN A 86 -0.98 4.68 9.91
N GLU A 87 -2.23 5.06 10.17
CA GLU A 87 -3.12 5.67 9.17
C GLU A 87 -2.57 6.98 8.59
N ALA A 88 -1.87 7.81 9.37
CA ALA A 88 -1.35 9.08 8.87
C ALA A 88 -0.22 8.86 7.85
N GLU A 89 0.67 7.89 8.10
CA GLU A 89 1.72 7.50 7.15
C GLU A 89 1.13 6.80 5.91
N TRP A 90 0.06 6.01 6.09
CA TRP A 90 -0.67 5.40 4.99
C TRP A 90 -1.29 6.42 4.06
N ILE A 91 -1.90 7.48 4.60
CA ILE A 91 -2.49 8.56 3.80
C ILE A 91 -1.41 9.22 2.93
N GLN A 92 -0.22 9.45 3.47
CA GLN A 92 0.91 10.02 2.71
C GLN A 92 1.35 9.10 1.58
N PHE A 93 1.49 7.80 1.85
CA PHE A 93 1.78 6.80 0.81
C PHE A 93 0.70 6.77 -0.28
N MET A 94 -0.58 6.82 0.09
CA MET A 94 -1.68 6.86 -0.87
C MET A 94 -1.77 8.18 -1.66
N ASP A 95 -1.34 9.30 -1.08
CA ASP A 95 -1.18 10.58 -1.80
C ASP A 95 -0.04 10.47 -2.83
N LEU A 96 1.07 9.82 -2.48
CA LEU A 96 2.17 9.53 -3.40
C LEU A 96 1.68 8.70 -4.59
N LEU A 97 1.04 7.55 -4.36
CA LEU A 97 0.50 6.68 -5.42
C LEU A 97 -0.52 7.40 -6.33
N ARG A 98 -1.26 8.38 -5.79
CA ARG A 98 -2.19 9.21 -6.58
C ARG A 98 -1.49 10.25 -7.45
N SER A 99 -0.36 10.77 -6.97
CA SER A 99 0.37 11.85 -7.63
C SER A 99 1.42 11.36 -8.62
N ASP A 100 2.01 10.19 -8.35
CA ASP A 100 3.05 9.60 -9.16
C ASP A 100 2.45 8.95 -10.41
N LYS A 101 2.66 9.61 -11.55
CA LYS A 101 2.23 9.14 -12.87
C LYS A 101 3.29 8.27 -13.56
N VAL A 102 4.47 8.13 -12.96
CA VAL A 102 5.62 7.46 -13.58
C VAL A 102 5.54 5.95 -13.39
N THR A 103 4.94 5.50 -12.29
CA THR A 103 4.91 4.11 -11.85
C THR A 103 3.90 3.23 -12.59
N ASN A 104 3.09 3.76 -13.52
CA ASN A 104 2.00 3.03 -14.17
C ASN A 104 1.05 2.31 -13.17
N GLY A 105 1.01 2.79 -11.93
CA GLY A 105 0.26 2.17 -10.84
C GLY A 105 0.93 0.95 -10.21
N GLU A 106 2.22 0.70 -10.40
CA GLU A 106 2.99 -0.39 -9.76
C GLU A 106 4.04 0.18 -8.80
N TYR A 107 4.08 -0.30 -7.56
CA TYR A 107 4.94 0.26 -6.52
C TYR A 107 5.58 -0.82 -5.66
N ASP A 108 6.88 -0.74 -5.45
CA ASP A 108 7.63 -1.68 -4.62
C ASP A 108 7.58 -1.25 -3.15
N ILE A 109 7.30 -2.19 -2.26
CA ILE A 109 7.39 -1.98 -0.82
C ILE A 109 8.23 -3.07 -0.16
N LEU A 110 8.96 -2.68 0.88
CA LEU A 110 9.71 -3.60 1.72
C LEU A 110 8.88 -3.93 2.97
N LEU A 111 8.48 -5.19 3.12
CA LEU A 111 7.80 -5.67 4.32
C LEU A 111 8.80 -5.90 5.46
N LEU A 112 8.44 -5.38 6.63
CA LEU A 112 9.23 -5.49 7.85
C LEU A 112 8.37 -6.04 8.98
N ALA A 113 8.94 -6.87 9.85
CA ALA A 113 8.28 -7.27 11.08
C ALA A 113 7.91 -6.05 11.94
N ALA A 114 6.74 -6.08 12.58
CA ALA A 114 6.30 -5.00 13.45
C ALA A 114 7.35 -4.67 14.53
N GLY A 115 7.61 -3.37 14.71
CA GLY A 115 8.66 -2.86 15.61
C GLY A 115 10.09 -2.82 15.03
N SER A 116 10.34 -3.36 13.84
CA SER A 116 11.70 -3.45 13.29
C SER A 116 12.21 -2.17 12.62
N TRP A 117 11.38 -1.13 12.49
CA TRP A 117 11.76 0.13 11.84
C TRP A 117 13.05 0.73 12.40
N SER A 118 13.17 0.84 13.73
CA SER A 118 14.34 1.48 14.33
C SER A 118 15.65 0.78 13.99
N LYS A 119 15.62 -0.55 13.79
CA LYS A 119 16.78 -1.32 13.35
C LYS A 119 17.07 -1.04 11.87
N TYR A 120 16.03 -1.06 11.03
CA TYR A 120 16.14 -0.78 9.60
C TYR A 120 16.69 0.62 9.32
N GLU A 121 16.15 1.64 9.99
CA GLU A 121 16.57 3.04 9.85
C GLU A 121 18.06 3.23 10.19
N LEU A 122 18.57 2.51 11.18
CA LEU A 122 20.00 2.53 11.52
C LEU A 122 20.86 1.91 10.41
N GLN A 123 20.40 0.81 9.80
CA GLN A 123 21.10 0.16 8.68
C GLN A 123 21.13 1.07 7.46
N GLN A 124 20.00 1.67 7.10
CA GLN A 124 19.90 2.61 6.00
C GLN A 124 20.85 3.80 6.18
N LYS A 125 20.89 4.41 7.37
CA LYS A 125 21.85 5.49 7.68
C LYS A 125 23.31 5.05 7.59
N ALA A 126 23.61 3.80 7.98
CA ALA A 126 24.96 3.26 7.85
C ALA A 126 25.37 3.10 6.37
N VAL A 127 24.47 2.58 5.54
CA VAL A 127 24.64 2.46 4.07
C VAL A 127 24.86 3.84 3.44
N GLN A 128 24.00 4.81 3.76
CA GLN A 128 24.09 6.17 3.23
C GLN A 128 25.37 6.90 3.65
N SER A 129 25.91 6.62 4.84
CA SER A 129 27.15 7.21 5.32
C SER A 129 28.42 6.49 4.85
N GLY A 130 28.30 5.45 4.02
CA GLY A 130 29.44 4.67 3.51
C GLY A 130 30.18 3.87 4.60
N LYS A 131 29.49 3.52 5.69
CA LYS A 131 30.07 2.82 6.84
C LYS A 131 29.87 1.29 6.79
N VAL A 132 29.58 0.74 5.60
CA VAL A 132 29.29 -0.67 5.38
C VAL A 132 30.40 -1.33 4.58
#